data_AF-A0A356CSR8-F1
#
_entry.id   AF-A0A356CSR8-F1
#
_cell.length_a   1.000
_cell.length_b   1.000
_cell.length_c   1.000
_cell.angle_alpha   90.00
_cell.angle_beta   90.00
_cell.angle_gamma   90.00
#
_symmetry.space_group_name_H-M   'P 1'
#
loop_
_entity.id
_entity.type
_entity.pdbx_description
1 polymer ?
#
loop_
_entity_poly.entity_id
_entity_poly.type
_entity_poly.pdbx_seq_one_letter_code
_entity_poly.pdbx_strand_id
1 'polypeptide(L)' 'MAKNKVAYVCTECGGQSTKWQGQCPHCMSWNTMVESIIEASLPNRYASLTQTSELKKLNEVKMSAV' A
#
# COMPACT_ATOMS: atom_id res chain seq x y z
N MET A 1 9.16 3.71 6.66
CA MET A 1 8.01 4.25 5.90
C MET A 1 7.63 3.23 4.84
N ALA A 2 6.36 2.91 4.69
CA ALA A 2 5.90 2.00 3.63
C ALA A 2 6.14 2.70 2.28
N LYS A 3 7.06 2.17 1.48
CA LYS A 3 7.33 2.70 0.14
C LYS A 3 6.12 2.36 -0.73
N ASN A 4 5.48 3.35 -1.34
CA ASN A 4 4.36 3.11 -2.24
C ASN A 4 4.77 2.12 -3.34
N LYS A 5 3.95 1.09 -3.55
CA LYS A 5 4.16 0.17 -4.67
C LYS A 5 3.65 0.87 -5.93
N VAL A 6 4.56 1.17 -6.84
CA VAL A 6 4.22 1.64 -8.18
C VAL A 6 4.04 0.42 -9.08
N ALA A 7 2.96 0.39 -9.84
CA ALA A 7 2.77 -0.53 -10.96
C ALA A 7 2.55 0.26 -12.24
N TYR A 8 2.87 -0.35 -13.37
CA TYR A 8 2.70 0.23 -14.69
C TYR A 8 1.57 -0.49 -15.39
N VAL A 9 0.53 0.24 -15.78
CA VAL A 9 -0.67 -0.29 -16.42
C VAL A 9 -0.67 0.15 -17.88
N CYS A 10 -0.92 -0.79 -18.78
CA CYS A 10 -1.02 -0.53 -20.21
C CYS A 10 -2.41 0.04 -20.56
N THR A 11 -2.46 1.16 -21.27
CA THR A 11 -3.71 1.82 -21.70
C THR A 11 -4.46 1.05 -22.78
N GLU A 12 -3.77 0.24 -23.59
CA GLU A 12 -4.38 -0.47 -24.72
C GLU A 12 -5.01 -1.81 -24.32
N CYS A 13 -4.37 -2.53 -23.42
CA CYS A 13 -4.79 -3.90 -23.07
C CYS A 13 -5.06 -4.10 -21.57
N GLY A 14 -4.83 -3.09 -20.73
CA GLY A 14 -5.00 -3.20 -19.28
C GLY A 14 -3.95 -4.05 -18.57
N GLY A 15 -2.91 -4.50 -19.28
CA GLY A 15 -1.84 -5.32 -18.71
C GLY A 15 -1.03 -4.57 -17.67
N GLN A 16 -0.65 -5.23 -16.57
CA GLN A 16 0.09 -4.62 -15.46
C GLN A 16 1.50 -5.19 -15.34
N SER A 17 2.48 -4.32 -15.06
CA SER A 17 3.87 -4.70 -14.81
C SER A 17 4.44 -3.96 -13.62
N THR A 18 5.40 -4.57 -12.94
CA THR A 18 6.12 -3.96 -11.80
C THR A 18 7.31 -3.12 -12.23
N LYS A 19 7.69 -3.16 -13.52
CA LYS A 19 8.80 -2.39 -14.09
C LYS A 19 8.39 -1.71 -15.39
N TRP A 20 8.89 -0.48 -15.60
CA TRP A 20 8.74 0.21 -16.87
C TRP A 20 9.70 -0.41 -17.90
N GLN A 21 9.18 -0.85 -19.04
CA GLN A 21 10.02 -1.36 -20.14
C GLN A 21 9.77 -0.66 -21.48
N GLY A 22 8.89 0.34 -21.53
CA GLY A 22 8.56 1.09 -22.75
C GLY A 22 7.59 0.33 -23.67
N GLN A 23 7.79 -0.98 -23.82
CA GLN A 23 6.90 -1.90 -24.52
C GLN A 23 6.04 -2.71 -23.55
N CYS A 24 4.74 -2.82 -23.83
CA CYS A 24 3.83 -3.68 -23.08
C CYS A 24 4.07 -5.16 -23.41
N PRO A 25 4.27 -6.06 -22.42
CA PRO A 25 4.50 -7.49 -22.67
C PRO A 25 3.24 -8.25 -23.09
N HIS A 26 2.05 -7.65 -22.95
CA HIS A 26 0.78 -8.29 -23.28
C HIS A 26 0.32 -8.00 -24.72
N CYS A 27 0.40 -6.74 -25.14
CA CYS A 27 -0.06 -6.31 -26.47
C CYS A 27 1.07 -5.85 -27.41
N MET A 28 2.32 -5.87 -26.96
CA MET A 28 3.50 -5.45 -27.73
C MET A 28 3.52 -3.98 -28.18
N SER A 29 2.55 -3.16 -27.76
CA SER A 29 2.51 -1.73 -28.03
C SER A 29 3.57 -0.96 -27.25
N TRP A 30 4.12 0.08 -27.86
CA TRP A 30 5.11 0.98 -27.28
C TRP A 30 4.44 2.24 -26.73
N ASN A 31 5.02 2.83 -25.68
CA ASN A 31 4.56 4.09 -25.07
C ASN A 31 3.13 4.07 -24.50
N THR A 32 2.60 2.88 -24.20
CA THR A 32 1.26 2.71 -23.64
C THR A 32 1.26 2.38 -22.15
N MET A 33 2.45 2.26 -21.54
CA MET A 33 2.63 1.94 -20.12
C MET A 33 2.56 3.22 -19.28
N VAL A 34 1.57 3.31 -18.40
CA VAL A 34 1.32 4.47 -17.52
C VAL A 34 1.54 4.04 -16.06
N GLU A 35 2.18 4.89 -15.25
CA GLU A 35 2.34 4.60 -13.82
C GLU A 35 0.99 4.71 -13.08
N SER A 36 0.74 3.75 -12.20
CA SER A 36 -0.40 3.69 -11.30
C SER A 36 0.12 3.41 -9.90
N ILE A 37 -0.24 4.27 -8.97
CA ILE A 37 0.11 4.13 -7.56
C ILE A 37 -0.85 3.10 -6.99
N ILE A 38 -0.32 1.91 -6.67
CA ILE A 38 -1.08 0.96 -5.87
C ILE A 38 -0.93 1.42 -4.42
N GLU A 39 -1.92 2.15 -3.93
CA GLU A 39 -2.06 2.41 -2.51
C GLU A 39 -2.29 1.06 -1.82
N ALA A 40 -1.21 0.44 -1.38
CA ALA A 40 -1.28 -0.70 -0.50
C ALA A 40 -1.71 -0.21 0.88
N SER A 41 -3.00 0.12 1.03
CA SER A 41 -3.66 0.15 2.34
C SER A 41 -3.84 -1.30 2.80
N LEU A 42 -2.72 -2.00 2.97
CA LEU A 42 -2.74 -3.24 3.71
C LEU A 42 -2.69 -2.86 5.19
N PRO A 43 -3.62 -3.38 6.01
CA PRO A 43 -3.51 -3.21 7.45
C PRO A 43 -2.13 -3.71 7.86
N ASN A 44 -1.48 -2.96 8.75
CA ASN A 44 -0.17 -3.31 9.27
C ASN A 44 -0.20 -4.80 9.67
N ARG A 45 0.78 -5.61 9.24
CA ARG A 45 0.79 -7.07 9.51
C ARG A 45 0.63 -7.39 11.01
N TYR A 46 1.04 -6.45 11.84
CA TYR A 46 0.98 -6.51 13.30
C TYR A 46 -0.24 -5.81 13.90
N ALA A 47 -1.22 -5.38 13.09
CA ALA A 47 -2.41 -4.67 13.56
C ALA A 47 -3.23 -5.51 14.56
N SER A 48 -3.25 -6.84 14.38
CA SER A 48 -3.91 -7.75 15.33
C SER A 48 -3.14 -7.95 16.64
N LEU A 49 -1.85 -7.59 16.67
CA LEU A 49 -0.98 -7.72 17.85
C LEU A 49 -0.90 -6.43 18.66
N THR A 50 -1.31 -5.30 18.08
CA THR A 50 -1.39 -4.02 18.79
C THR A 50 -2.73 -3.89 19.50
N GLN A 51 -2.80 -4.34 20.76
CA GLN A 51 -3.86 -3.93 21.67
C GLN A 51 -3.67 -2.42 21.93
N THR A 52 -4.31 -1.59 21.13
CA THR A 52 -4.28 -0.14 21.32
C THR A 52 -5.22 0.19 22.47
N SER A 53 -4.66 0.50 23.64
CA SER A 53 -5.41 1.17 24.69
C SER A 53 -5.84 2.55 24.19
N GLU A 54 -7.08 2.92 24.46
CA GLU A 54 -7.57 4.26 24.11
C GLU A 54 -6.70 5.34 24.77
N LEU A 55 -6.45 6.43 24.05
CA LEU A 55 -5.66 7.56 24.56
C LEU A 55 -6.41 8.21 25.73
N LYS A 56 -5.98 7.93 26.96
CA LYS A 56 -6.49 8.57 28.17
C LYS A 56 -5.63 9.74 28.59
N LYS A 57 -6.25 10.78 29.11
CA LYS A 57 -5.53 11.86 29.79
C LYS A 57 -4.86 11.29 31.03
N LEU A 58 -3.64 11.74 31.30
CA LEU A 58 -2.82 11.26 32.42
C LEU A 58 -3.53 11.34 33.78
N ASN A 59 -4.47 12.29 33.95
CA ASN A 59 -5.26 12.47 35.17
C ASN A 59 -6.35 11.40 35.39
N GLU A 60 -6.68 10.59 34.39
CA GLU A 60 -7.77 9.60 34.46
C GLU A 60 -7.25 8.17 34.68
N VAL A 61 -5.92 7.98 34.66
CA VAL A 61 -5.29 6.67 34.85
C VAL A 61 -5.21 6.39 36.35
N LYS A 62 -6.18 5.64 36.88
CA LYS A 62 -6.06 5.03 38.21
C LYS A 62 -5.20 3.77 38.10
N MET A 63 -4.22 3.64 38.98
CA MET A 63 -3.39 2.44 39.09
C MET A 63 -4.30 1.26 39.50
N SER A 64 -4.58 0.37 38.56
CA SER A 64 -5.30 -0.87 38.83
C SER A 64 -4.43 -1.74 39.74
N ALA A 65 -4.87 -1.88 40.99
CA ALA A 65 -4.24 -2.73 42.00
C ALA A 65 -4.18 -4.18 41.50
N VAL A 66 -3.01 -4.80 41.74
CA VAL A 66 -2.78 -6.25 41.65
C VAL A 66 -3.56 -6.95 42.75
#